data_AF-A0A954HVM3-F1
#
_entry.id   AF-A0A954HVM3-F1
#
_cell.length_a   1.000
_cell.length_b   1.000
_cell.length_c   1.000
_cell.angle_alpha   90.00
_cell.angle_beta   90.00
_cell.angle_gamma   90.00
#
_symmetry.space_group_name_H-M   'P 1'
#
loop_
_entity.id
_entity.type
_entity.pdbx_description
1 polymer ?
#
loop_
_entity_poly.entity_id
_entity_poly.type
_entity_poly.pdbx_seq_one_letter_code
_entity_poly.pdbx_strand_id
1 'polypeptide(L)'
;DDPVVDPSGVMPDGRITATLFGGMDESLYADFRPDTGAQMAAAEDTLRTWWPDHDGMDGHIIAVEKSEEPPAFGSSGIQVQFRVPLVLEGFRPGRTVRIRPHSWPKVKPPVEELVNSLEDRWPSPDIFAK
;
A
#
# COMPACT_ATOMS: atom_id res chain seq x y z
N ASP A 1 -13.21 -10.34 25.49
CA ASP A 1 -11.94 -10.91 25.05
C ASP A 1 -10.86 -9.87 25.15
N ASP A 2 -10.16 -9.86 26.29
CA ASP A 2 -8.91 -9.13 26.39
C ASP A 2 -7.86 -9.84 25.52
N PRO A 3 -7.04 -9.11 24.75
CA PRO A 3 -6.02 -9.74 23.91
C PRO A 3 -5.01 -10.46 24.81
N VAL A 4 -4.82 -11.75 24.56
CA VAL A 4 -3.77 -12.55 25.18
C VAL A 4 -2.43 -11.97 24.76
N VAL A 5 -1.76 -11.27 25.68
CA VAL A 5 -0.40 -10.78 25.50
C VAL A 5 0.56 -11.92 25.81
N ASP A 6 1.45 -12.24 24.86
CA ASP A 6 2.53 -13.21 25.05
C ASP A 6 3.41 -12.79 26.25
N PRO A 7 3.66 -13.67 27.23
CA PRO A 7 4.52 -13.38 28.39
C PRO A 7 5.98 -13.02 28.04
N SER A 8 6.41 -13.19 26.79
CA SER A 8 7.73 -12.75 26.30
C SER A 8 7.85 -11.23 26.08
N GLY A 9 6.73 -10.48 26.10
CA GLY A 9 6.69 -9.06 25.77
C GLY A 9 6.84 -8.75 24.27
N VAL A 10 6.94 -9.79 23.43
CA VAL A 10 6.94 -9.65 21.97
C VAL A 10 5.48 -9.53 21.50
N MET A 11 5.13 -8.39 20.91
CA MET A 11 3.81 -8.26 20.26
C MET A 11 3.71 -9.31 19.13
N PRO A 12 2.61 -10.08 19.04
CA PRO A 12 2.43 -11.04 17.97
C PRO A 12 2.44 -10.29 16.63
N ASP A 13 3.46 -10.56 15.82
CA ASP A 13 3.59 -9.97 14.51
C ASP A 13 2.75 -10.72 13.48
N GLY A 14 2.10 -9.96 12.59
CA GLY A 14 1.33 -10.50 11.49
C GLY A 14 2.22 -10.80 10.30
N ARG A 15 2.22 -12.05 9.84
CA ARG A 15 2.80 -12.42 8.54
C ARG A 15 1.71 -12.46 7.48
N ILE A 16 1.88 -11.67 6.43
CA ILE A 16 0.95 -11.60 5.30
C ILE A 16 1.71 -12.00 4.05
N THR A 17 1.01 -12.75 3.20
CA THR A 17 1.44 -13.09 1.84
C THR A 17 0.49 -12.41 0.86
N ALA A 18 1.03 -11.62 -0.06
CA ALA A 18 0.27 -10.96 -1.11
C ALA A 18 0.95 -11.15 -2.47
N THR A 19 0.16 -11.16 -3.54
CA THR A 19 0.69 -11.17 -4.91
C THR A 19 0.51 -9.78 -5.51
N LEU A 20 1.58 -9.21 -6.05
CA LEU A 20 1.51 -7.89 -6.69
C LEU A 20 0.68 -7.97 -7.98
N PHE A 21 -0.12 -6.93 -8.24
CA PHE A 21 -0.80 -6.80 -9.53
C PHE A 21 0.21 -6.69 -10.67
N GLY A 22 -0.17 -7.18 -11.84
CA GLY A 22 0.59 -7.07 -13.08
C GLY A 22 0.43 -5.70 -13.76
N GLY A 23 1.25 -5.44 -14.78
CA GLY A 23 1.13 -4.25 -15.63
C GLY A 23 1.99 -3.05 -15.22
N MET A 24 2.71 -3.09 -14.09
CA MET A 24 3.78 -2.14 -13.79
C MET A 24 5.05 -2.42 -14.60
N ASP A 25 5.90 -1.40 -14.72
CA ASP A 25 7.25 -1.53 -15.27
C ASP A 25 8.13 -2.48 -14.42
N GLU A 26 8.99 -3.27 -15.07
CA GLU A 26 9.85 -4.25 -14.40
C GLU A 26 10.79 -3.64 -13.37
N SER A 27 11.26 -2.41 -13.61
CA SER A 27 12.13 -1.69 -12.67
C SER A 27 11.45 -1.39 -11.34
N LEU A 28 10.13 -1.21 -11.33
CA LEU A 28 9.38 -0.94 -10.10
C LEU A 28 9.20 -2.21 -9.25
N TYR A 29 9.05 -3.38 -9.88
CA TYR A 29 9.03 -4.64 -9.13
C TYR A 29 10.38 -4.95 -8.50
N ALA A 30 11.49 -4.52 -9.11
CA ALA A 30 12.83 -4.75 -8.59
C ALA A 30 13.09 -4.05 -7.24
N ASP A 31 12.29 -3.05 -6.88
CA ASP A 31 12.38 -2.36 -5.59
C ASP A 31 11.78 -3.16 -4.43
N PHE A 32 10.99 -4.19 -4.72
CA PHE A 32 10.49 -5.12 -3.70
C PHE A 32 11.59 -6.12 -3.37
N ARG A 33 12.26 -5.93 -2.23
CA ARG A 33 13.39 -6.76 -1.81
C ARG A 33 13.18 -7.29 -0.39
N PRO A 34 13.62 -8.51 -0.09
CA PRO A 34 13.76 -8.96 1.29
C PRO A 34 14.60 -7.97 2.10
N ASP A 35 14.34 -7.94 3.40
CA ASP A 35 15.07 -7.10 4.35
C ASP A 35 14.92 -5.59 4.11
N THR A 36 13.74 -5.18 3.63
CA THR A 36 13.44 -3.76 3.41
C THR A 36 12.18 -3.32 4.14
N GLY A 37 12.24 -2.11 4.68
CA GLY A 37 11.09 -1.44 5.28
C GLY A 37 10.10 -0.98 4.21
N ALA A 38 8.82 -1.07 4.53
CA ALA A 38 7.75 -0.61 3.68
C ALA A 38 6.54 -0.16 4.51
N GLN A 39 5.77 0.76 3.95
CA GLN A 39 4.50 1.18 4.51
C GLN A 39 3.37 0.34 3.91
N MET A 40 2.56 -0.29 4.77
CA MET A 40 1.47 -1.17 4.41
C MET A 40 0.13 -0.54 4.79
N ALA A 41 -0.80 -0.42 3.84
CA ALA A 41 -2.13 0.12 4.08
C ALA A 41 -3.21 -0.77 3.47
N ALA A 42 -4.34 -0.92 4.15
CA ALA A 42 -5.52 -1.51 3.54
C ALA A 42 -5.98 -0.62 2.37
N ALA A 43 -6.32 -1.24 1.24
CA ALA A 43 -6.84 -0.54 0.07
C ALA A 43 -8.24 -1.07 -0.26
N GLU A 44 -9.09 -0.17 -0.75
CA GLU A 44 -10.40 -0.53 -1.30
C GLU A 44 -10.26 -1.28 -2.63
N ASP A 45 -11.35 -1.88 -3.12
CA ASP A 45 -11.38 -2.59 -4.42
C ASP A 45 -11.04 -1.67 -5.61
N THR A 46 -11.17 -0.36 -5.43
CA THR A 46 -10.74 0.68 -6.39
C THR A 46 -9.24 1.00 -6.32
N LEU A 47 -8.47 0.23 -5.55
CA LEU A 47 -7.04 0.42 -5.25
C LEU A 47 -6.71 1.73 -4.50
N ARG A 48 -7.74 2.40 -3.99
CA ARG A 48 -7.62 3.66 -3.26
C ARG A 48 -7.28 3.40 -1.79
N THR A 49 -6.38 4.22 -1.25
CA THR A 49 -6.23 4.49 0.19
C THR A 49 -6.81 5.87 0.51
N TRP A 50 -7.37 6.09 1.70
CA TRP A 50 -8.05 7.34 2.06
C TRP A 50 -7.07 8.47 2.34
N TRP A 51 -6.07 8.22 3.17
CA TRP A 51 -4.99 9.14 3.48
C TRP A 51 -3.65 8.42 3.37
N PRO A 52 -2.99 8.47 2.19
CA PRO A 52 -1.77 7.71 1.91
C PRO A 52 -0.65 7.82 2.96
N ASP A 53 -0.57 8.96 3.64
CA ASP A 53 0.46 9.25 4.63
C ASP A 53 0.15 8.72 6.03
N HIS A 54 -1.12 8.47 6.34
CA HIS A 54 -1.64 8.19 7.69
C HIS A 54 -2.32 6.82 7.81
N ASP A 55 -2.90 6.29 6.74
CA ASP A 55 -3.60 4.98 6.75
C ASP A 55 -2.64 3.80 6.86
N GLY A 56 -1.36 4.02 6.52
CA GLY A 56 -0.37 2.96 6.42
C GLY A 56 0.46 2.80 7.69
N MET A 57 0.65 1.57 8.12
CA MET A 57 1.59 1.19 9.19
C MET A 57 2.94 0.78 8.61
N ASP A 58 4.01 1.00 9.37
CA ASP A 58 5.31 0.48 8.99
C ASP A 58 5.39 -1.03 9.21
N GLY A 59 5.98 -1.69 8.23
CA GLY A 59 6.23 -3.12 8.21
C GLY A 59 7.53 -3.43 7.47
N HIS A 60 7.78 -4.71 7.28
CA HIS A 60 9.05 -5.18 6.72
C HIS A 60 8.83 -6.33 5.74
N ILE A 61 9.41 -6.23 4.56
CA ILE A 61 9.38 -7.29 3.55
C ILE A 61 10.37 -8.39 3.97
N ILE A 62 9.86 -9.61 4.09
CA ILE A 62 10.62 -10.78 4.54
C ILE A 62 11.09 -11.61 3.35
N ALA A 63 10.24 -11.77 2.33
CA ALA A 63 10.57 -12.56 1.15
C ALA A 63 9.85 -12.01 -0.09
N VAL A 64 10.47 -12.20 -1.24
CA VAL A 64 9.91 -11.87 -2.56
C VAL A 64 10.25 -13.01 -3.49
N GLU A 65 9.23 -13.63 -4.05
CA GLU A 65 9.35 -14.81 -4.92
C GLU A 65 8.53 -14.58 -6.19
N LYS A 66 9.09 -14.96 -7.34
CA LYS A 66 8.38 -14.90 -8.62
C LYS A 66 8.02 -16.32 -9.05
N SER A 67 6.75 -16.53 -9.38
CA SER A 67 6.27 -17.80 -9.90
C SER A 67 6.98 -18.17 -11.20
N GLU A 68 7.31 -19.46 -11.36
CA GLU A 68 7.82 -20.02 -12.62
C GLU A 68 6.72 -20.20 -13.66
N GLU A 69 5.47 -20.37 -13.20
CA GLU A 69 4.32 -20.48 -14.07
C GLU A 69 3.93 -19.11 -14.67
N PRO A 70 3.47 -19.07 -15.93
CA PRO A 70 2.95 -17.83 -16.51
C PRO A 70 1.85 -17.24 -15.63
N PRO A 71 1.96 -15.96 -15.22
CA PRO A 71 0.97 -15.38 -14.32
C PRO A 71 -0.39 -15.25 -15.01
N ALA A 72 -1.45 -15.44 -14.22
CA ALA A 72 -2.81 -15.17 -14.66
C ALA A 72 -2.97 -13.69 -15.07
N PHE A 73 -3.97 -13.41 -15.91
CA PHE A 73 -4.24 -12.04 -16.35
C PHE A 73 -4.43 -11.08 -15.16
N GLY A 74 -3.73 -9.94 -15.21
CA GLY A 74 -3.74 -8.94 -14.13
C GLY A 74 -2.84 -9.27 -12.92
N SER A 75 -2.20 -10.43 -12.88
CA SER A 75 -1.19 -10.79 -11.86
C SER A 75 0.22 -10.56 -12.39
N SER A 76 1.14 -10.17 -11.50
CA SER A 76 2.58 -10.15 -11.81
C SER A 76 3.24 -11.53 -11.64
N GLY A 77 2.60 -12.44 -10.90
CA GLY A 77 3.23 -13.66 -10.41
C GLY A 77 4.28 -13.44 -9.31
N ILE A 78 4.46 -12.20 -8.85
CA ILE A 78 5.41 -11.84 -7.80
C ILE A 78 4.68 -11.83 -6.47
N GLN A 79 5.05 -12.76 -5.60
CA GLN A 79 4.55 -12.88 -4.25
C GLN A 79 5.49 -12.18 -3.27
N VAL A 80 4.94 -11.32 -2.42
CA VAL A 80 5.64 -10.60 -1.37
C VAL A 80 5.12 -11.07 -0.03
N GLN A 81 6.03 -11.49 0.83
CA GLN A 81 5.74 -11.79 2.24
C GLN A 81 6.25 -10.66 3.10
N PHE A 82 5.43 -10.17 4.02
CA PHE A 82 5.81 -9.07 4.90
C PHE A 82 5.25 -9.23 6.31
N ARG A 83 5.92 -8.55 7.24
CA ARG A 83 5.58 -8.49 8.66
C ARG A 83 5.00 -7.13 9.00
N VAL A 84 3.92 -7.12 9.78
CA VAL A 84 3.36 -5.92 10.39
C VAL A 84 3.16 -6.13 11.90
N PRO A 85 3.20 -5.07 12.71
CA PRO A 85 2.99 -5.18 14.16
C PRO A 85 1.55 -5.55 14.54
N LEU A 86 0.57 -5.33 13.66
CA LEU A 86 -0.84 -5.64 13.92
C LEU A 86 -1.57 -6.03 12.62
N VAL A 87 -2.27 -7.17 12.65
CA VAL A 87 -3.13 -7.60 11.53
C VAL A 87 -4.53 -7.02 11.71
N LEU A 88 -4.83 -5.95 10.99
CA LEU A 88 -6.17 -5.37 10.90
C LEU A 88 -7.04 -6.12 9.88
N GLU A 89 -8.35 -5.83 9.88
CA GLU A 89 -9.32 -6.48 8.99
C GLU A 89 -8.99 -6.31 7.49
N GLY A 90 -8.38 -5.18 7.12
CA GLY A 90 -7.94 -4.94 5.74
C GLY A 90 -6.79 -5.83 5.26
N PHE A 91 -6.17 -6.63 6.14
CA PHE A 91 -5.12 -7.60 5.80
C PHE A 91 -5.63 -9.05 5.75
N ARG A 92 -6.95 -9.27 5.88
CA ARG A 92 -7.52 -10.63 5.77
C ARG A 92 -7.39 -11.16 4.33
N PRO A 93 -7.34 -12.50 4.14
CA PRO A 93 -7.30 -13.10 2.81
C PRO A 93 -8.42 -12.58 1.90
N GLY A 94 -8.09 -12.31 0.64
CA GLY A 94 -9.00 -11.75 -0.35
C GLY A 94 -9.13 -10.22 -0.32
N ARG A 95 -8.48 -9.53 0.61
CA ARG A 95 -8.40 -8.06 0.64
C ARG A 95 -7.21 -7.54 -0.18
N THR A 96 -7.30 -6.27 -0.56
CA THR A 96 -6.22 -5.57 -1.24
C THR A 96 -5.39 -4.76 -0.25
N VAL A 97 -4.07 -4.85 -0.38
CA VAL A 97 -3.12 -4.10 0.43
C VAL A 97 -2.24 -3.27 -0.49
N ARG A 98 -2.06 -2.00 -0.14
CA ARG A 98 -1.05 -1.14 -0.75
C ARG A 98 0.28 -1.32 -0.02
N ILE A 99 1.32 -1.67 -0.76
CA ILE A 99 2.69 -1.79 -0.27
C ILE A 99 3.50 -0.66 -0.90
N ARG A 100 4.12 0.19 -0.07
CA ARG A 100 5.05 1.23 -0.52
C ARG A 100 6.43 0.98 0.10
N PRO A 101 7.41 0.47 -0.67
CA PRO A 101 8.80 0.41 -0.21
C PRO A 101 9.27 1.77 0.31
N HIS A 102 10.02 1.79 1.41
CA HIS A 102 10.54 3.06 1.96
C HIS A 102 11.57 3.74 1.04
N SER A 103 12.13 3.01 0.06
CA SER A 103 12.95 3.58 -1.01
C SER A 103 12.16 4.54 -1.91
N TRP A 104 10.83 4.40 -1.96
CA TRP A 104 9.99 5.27 -2.76
C TRP A 104 9.69 6.58 -2.04
N PRO A 105 9.70 7.70 -2.76
CA PRO A 105 9.54 9.00 -2.14
C PRO A 105 8.13 9.13 -1.52
N LYS A 106 8.08 9.65 -0.30
CA LYS A 106 6.83 10.05 0.37
C LYS A 106 6.52 11.50 -0.05
N VAL A 107 6.07 11.67 -1.30
CA VAL A 107 5.80 13.00 -1.85
C VAL A 107 4.41 13.43 -1.42
N LYS A 108 4.34 14.49 -0.62
CA LYS A 108 3.11 15.28 -0.52
C LYS A 108 3.04 16.15 -1.78
N PRO A 109 1.89 16.20 -2.47
CA PRO A 109 1.74 17.16 -3.55
C PRO A 109 2.07 18.57 -3.02
N PRO A 110 2.78 19.39 -3.81
CA PRO A 110 3.09 20.75 -3.41
C PRO A 110 1.80 21.51 -3.06
N VAL A 111 1.89 22.48 -2.15
CA VAL A 111 0.72 23.23 -1.65
C VAL A 111 -0.04 23.89 -2.81
N GLU A 112 0.68 24.29 -3.85
CA GLU A 112 0.16 24.87 -5.09
C GLU A 112 -0.70 23.89 -5.92
N GLU A 113 -0.52 22.58 -5.75
CA GLU A 113 -1.35 21.54 -6.38
C GLU A 113 -2.52 21.10 -5.48
N LEU A 114 -2.57 21.58 -4.23
CA LEU A 114 -3.69 21.30 -3.33
C LEU A 114 -4.88 22.16 -3.72
N VAL A 115 -5.95 21.48 -4.14
CA VAL A 115 -7.24 22.10 -4.40
C VAL A 115 -7.97 22.24 -3.06
N ASN A 116 -8.10 23.47 -2.56
CA ASN A 116 -8.73 23.71 -1.25
C ASN A 116 -10.26 23.83 -1.36
N SER A 117 -10.78 24.15 -2.55
CA SER A 117 -12.21 24.26 -2.84
C SER A 117 -12.55 23.77 -4.25
N LEU A 118 -13.81 23.49 -4.53
CA LEU A 118 -14.25 23.11 -5.89
C LEU A 118 -13.96 24.25 -6.87
N GLU A 119 -14.12 25.49 -6.40
CA GLU A 119 -13.90 26.72 -7.15
C GLU A 119 -12.42 26.96 -7.50
N ASP A 120 -11.48 26.45 -6.68
CA ASP A 120 -10.04 26.51 -6.97
C ASP A 120 -9.65 25.67 -8.20
N ARG A 121 -10.38 24.57 -8.44
CA ARG A 121 -10.08 23.69 -9.58
C ARG A 121 -11.02 23.86 -10.76
N TRP A 122 -12.26 24.29 -10.52
CA TRP A 122 -13.23 24.62 -11.55
C TRP A 122 -13.68 26.06 -11.35
N PRO A 123 -13.24 27.00 -12.20
CA PRO A 123 -13.66 28.39 -12.07
C PRO A 123 -15.19 28.49 -12.15
N SER A 124 -15.77 29.40 -11.34
CA SER A 124 -17.20 29.70 -11.35
C SER A 124 -17.67 30.02 -12.78
N PRO A 125 -18.91 29.63 -13.18
CA PRO A 125 -19.50 30.03 -14.45
C PRO A 125 -19.48 31.54 -14.72
N ASP A 126 -19.29 32.37 -13.69
CA ASP A 126 -19.11 33.82 -13.81
C ASP A 126 -17.96 34.22 -14.73
N ILE A 127 -16.96 33.36 -14.96
CA ILE A 127 -15.89 33.62 -15.94
C ILE A 127 -16.40 33.74 -17.38
N PHE A 128 -17.61 33.26 -17.65
CA PHE A 128 -18.27 33.34 -18.95
C PHE A 128 -19.25 34.52 -19.04
N ALA A 129 -19.45 35.29 -17.97
CA ALA A 129 -20.27 36.50 -18.01
C ALA A 129 -19.53 37.60 -18.79
N LYS A 130 -20.25 38.24 -19.73
CA LYS A 130 -19.72 39.25 -20.66
C LYS A 130 -20.03 40.66 -20.21
#